data_AF-A0A2D2C0Y9-F1
#
_entry.id   AF-A0A2D2C0Y9-F1
#
_cell.length_a   1.000
_cell.length_b   1.000
_cell.length_c   1.000
_cell.angle_alpha   90.00
_cell.angle_beta   90.00
_cell.angle_gamma   90.00
#
_symmetry.space_group_name_H-M   'P 1'
#
loop_
_entity.id
_entity.type
_entity.pdbx_description
1 polymer ?
#
loop_
_entity_poly.entity_id
_entity_poly.type
_entity_poly.pdbx_seq_one_letter_code
_entity_poly.pdbx_strand_id
1 'polypeptide(L)' 'MIDLEGEEVTQVAIAVGAILGLLKLQTENKGAIPMAELPQYIIGLADEREKHGDFGAARMLHDWADVLKDDT' A
#
# COMPACT_ATOMS: atom_id res chain seq x y z
N MET A 1 3.76 14.77 24.85
CA MET A 1 4.76 14.76 23.77
C MET A 1 4.38 13.61 22.87
N ILE A 2 3.93 13.89 21.65
CA ILE A 2 3.53 12.85 20.69
C ILE A 2 4.82 12.21 20.20
N ASP A 3 4.91 10.89 20.26
CA ASP A 3 6.05 10.11 19.74
C ASP A 3 5.91 9.99 18.22
N LEU A 4 6.35 11.05 17.53
CA LEU A 4 6.23 11.18 16.08
C LEU A 4 7.06 10.13 15.33
N GLU A 5 8.19 9.69 15.90
CA GLU A 5 9.04 8.66 15.29
C GLU A 5 8.37 7.28 15.35
N GLY A 6 7.77 6.94 16.50
CA GLY A 6 7.02 5.69 16.65
C GLY A 6 5.77 5.64 15.75
N GLU A 7 5.11 6.77 15.55
CA GLU A 7 3.97 6.90 14.64
C GLU A 7 4.38 6.68 13.19
N GLU A 8 5.45 7.33 12.71
CA GLU A 8 5.96 7.16 11.35
C GLU A 8 6.37 5.69 11.07
N VAL A 9 7.10 5.06 11.99
CA VAL A 9 7.49 3.65 11.87
C VAL A 9 6.26 2.74 11.78
N THR A 10 5.21 3.05 12.54
CA THR A 10 3.94 2.31 12.50
C THR A 10 3.26 2.45 11.13
N GLN A 11 3.19 3.67 10.59
CA GLN A 11 2.58 3.92 9.28
C GLN A 11 3.35 3.21 8.15
N VAL A 12 4.68 3.21 8.20
CA VAL A 12 5.51 2.45 7.26
C VAL A 12 5.22 0.95 7.37
N ALA A 13 5.17 0.40 8.59
CA ALA A 13 4.89 -1.02 8.79
C ALA A 13 3.51 -1.42 8.25
N ILE A 14 2.50 -0.57 8.41
CA ILE A 14 1.15 -0.78 7.87
C ILE A 14 1.17 -0.80 6.33
N ALA A 15 1.82 0.20 5.69
CA ALA A 15 1.92 0.27 4.24
C ALA A 15 2.67 -0.94 3.65
N VAL A 16 3.81 -1.30 4.24
CA VAL A 16 4.59 -2.47 3.83
C VAL A 16 3.79 -3.76 4.00
N GLY A 17 3.06 -3.90 5.11
CA GLY A 17 2.18 -5.05 5.35
C GLY A 17 1.12 -5.23 4.26
N ALA A 18 0.53 -4.13 3.78
CA ALA A 18 -0.44 -4.14 2.70
C ALA A 18 0.17 -4.66 1.38
N ILE A 19 1.38 -4.19 1.02
CA ILE A 19 2.10 -4.65 -0.17
C ILE A 19 2.52 -6.12 -0.06
N LEU A 20 3.00 -6.55 1.12
CA LEU A 20 3.33 -7.95 1.37
C LEU A 20 2.10 -8.86 1.21
N GLY A 21 0.91 -8.37 1.56
CA GLY A 21 -0.36 -9.05 1.30
C GLY A 21 -0.62 -9.29 -0.18
N LEU A 22 -0.43 -8.28 -1.03
CA LEU A 22 -0.55 -8.42 -2.49
C LEU A 22 0.51 -9.37 -3.05
N LEU A 23 1.75 -9.26 -2.60
CA LEU A 23 2.84 -10.16 -3.02
C LEU A 23 2.53 -11.61 -2.67
N LYS A 24 2.02 -11.86 -1.46
CA LYS A 24 1.58 -13.18 -1.03
C LYS A 24 0.48 -13.71 -1.95
N LEU A 25 -0.57 -12.92 -2.21
CA LEU A 25 -1.65 -13.29 -3.12
C LEU A 25 -1.13 -13.67 -4.51
N GLN A 26 -0.25 -12.85 -5.09
CA GLN A 26 0.34 -13.11 -6.40
C GLN A 26 1.25 -14.34 -6.42
N THR A 27 1.93 -14.63 -5.30
CA THR A 27 2.81 -15.80 -5.16
C THR A 27 2.01 -17.09 -5.02
N GLU A 28 0.94 -17.06 -4.22
CA GLU A 28 0.05 -18.20 -4.01
C GLU A 28 -0.84 -18.47 -5.23
N ASN A 29 -1.23 -17.42 -5.96
CA ASN A 29 -2.06 -17.49 -7.15
C ASN A 29 -1.46 -16.65 -8.28
N LYS A 30 -0.56 -17.25 -9.06
CA LYS A 30 0.15 -16.58 -10.15
C LYS A 30 -0.83 -15.96 -11.15
N GLY A 31 -0.72 -14.65 -11.35
CA GLY A 31 -1.57 -13.91 -12.27
C GLY A 31 -2.90 -13.45 -11.67
N ALA A 32 -3.09 -13.59 -10.35
CA ALA A 32 -4.25 -13.05 -9.65
C ALA A 32 -4.42 -11.53 -9.84
N ILE A 33 -3.31 -10.81 -9.96
CA ILE A 33 -3.27 -9.38 -10.23
C ILE A 33 -2.53 -9.16 -11.56
N PRO A 34 -3.21 -8.69 -12.61
CA PRO A 34 -2.57 -8.21 -13.82
C PRO A 34 -1.69 -7.00 -13.52
N MET A 35 -0.50 -6.93 -14.14
CA MET A 35 0.44 -5.82 -13.86
C MET A 35 -0.18 -4.44 -14.15
N ALA A 36 -0.98 -4.32 -15.22
CA ALA A 36 -1.68 -3.09 -15.56
C ALA A 36 -2.73 -2.67 -14.53
N GLU A 37 -3.22 -3.60 -13.71
CA GLU A 37 -4.22 -3.33 -12.67
C GLU A 37 -3.60 -3.15 -11.28
N LEU A 38 -2.34 -3.56 -11.10
CA LEU A 38 -1.64 -3.49 -9.81
C LEU A 38 -1.69 -2.09 -9.15
N PRO A 39 -1.50 -0.96 -9.88
CA PRO A 39 -1.67 0.36 -9.29
C PRO A 39 -3.05 0.57 -8.66
N GLN A 40 -4.11 0.08 -9.31
CA GLN A 40 -5.48 0.24 -8.82
C GLN A 40 -5.76 -0.61 -7.58
N TYR A 41 -5.16 -1.80 -7.50
CA TYR A 41 -5.23 -2.61 -6.28
C TYR A 41 -4.54 -1.91 -5.10
N ILE A 42 -3.39 -1.27 -5.33
CA ILE A 42 -2.67 -0.52 -4.28
C ILE A 42 -3.49 0.70 -3.84
N ILE A 43 -4.13 1.42 -4.77
CA ILE A 43 -5.06 2.53 -4.45
C ILE A 43 -6.22 2.03 -3.59
N GLY A 44 -6.82 0.89 -3.93
CA GLY A 44 -7.88 0.31 -3.09
C GLY A 44 -7.42 0.00 -1.66
N LEU A 45 -6.17 -0.44 -1.48
CA LEU A 45 -5.60 -0.63 -0.14
C LEU A 45 -5.37 0.70 0.58
N ALA A 46 -4.94 1.74 -0.14
CA ALA A 46 -4.78 3.09 0.39
C ALA A 46 -6.11 3.66 0.89
N ASP A 47 -7.18 3.55 0.10
CA ASP A 47 -8.53 4.00 0.47
C ASP A 47 -9.03 3.27 1.72
N GLU A 48 -8.75 1.96 1.84
CA GLU A 48 -9.06 1.21 3.04
C GLU A 48 -8.23 1.68 4.24
N ARG A 49 -6.94 1.96 4.09
CA ARG A 49 -6.11 2.52 5.17
C ARG A 49 -6.63 3.87 5.64
N GLU A 50 -7.02 4.75 4.72
CA GLU A 50 -7.59 6.06 5.04
C GLU A 50 -8.87 5.94 5.88
N LYS A 51 -9.77 5.00 5.54
CA LYS A 51 -10.98 4.72 6.34
C LYS A 51 -10.68 4.26 7.77
N HIS A 52 -9.54 3.64 8.01
CA HIS A 52 -9.10 3.19 9.33
C HIS A 52 -8.32 4.26 10.11
N GLY A 53 -8.07 5.43 9.52
CA GLY A 53 -7.27 6.50 10.11
C GLY A 53 -5.76 6.32 9.91
N ASP A 54 -5.34 5.35 9.11
CA ASP A 54 -3.93 5.07 8.78
C ASP A 54 -3.46 6.01 7.65
N PHE A 55 -3.55 7.33 7.87
CA PHE A 55 -3.36 8.34 6.82
C PHE A 55 -1.94 8.36 6.24
N GLY A 56 -0.93 8.11 7.07
CA GLY A 56 0.47 8.04 6.63
C GLY A 56 0.69 6.86 5.67
N ALA A 57 0.15 5.69 6.03
CA ALA A 57 0.21 4.51 5.20
C ALA A 57 -0.59 4.69 3.89
N ALA A 58 -1.79 5.27 3.96
CA ALA A 58 -2.61 5.57 2.78
C ALA A 58 -1.86 6.47 1.80
N ARG A 59 -1.25 7.56 2.29
CA ARG A 59 -0.44 8.46 1.46
C ARG A 59 0.73 7.73 0.78
N MET A 60 1.49 6.93 1.53
CA MET A 60 2.61 6.16 0.97
C MET A 60 2.15 5.20 -0.13
N LEU A 61 1.01 4.52 0.07
CA LEU A 61 0.45 3.60 -0.91
C LEU A 61 -0.01 4.34 -2.18
N HIS A 62 -0.62 5.53 -2.08
CA HIS A 62 -0.91 6.36 -3.24
C HIS A 62 0.35 6.77 -3.99
N ASP A 63 1.37 7.27 -3.27
CA ASP A 63 2.65 7.67 -3.87
C ASP A 63 3.29 6.49 -4.64
N TRP A 64 3.24 5.28 -4.09
CA TRP A 64 3.77 4.08 -4.77
C TRP A 64 2.92 3.62 -5.95
N ALA A 65 1.59 3.74 -5.86
CA ALA A 65 0.71 3.44 -6.98
C ALA A 65 0.96 4.40 -8.15
N ASP A 66 1.25 5.67 -7.88
CA ASP A 66 1.56 6.66 -8.91
C ASP A 66 2.89 6.36 -9.61
N VAL A 67 3.94 5.98 -8.86
CA VAL A 67 5.21 5.50 -9.45
C VAL A 67 4.97 4.34 -10.42
N LEU A 68 4.08 3.40 -10.07
CA LEU A 68 3.79 2.25 -10.92
C LEU A 68 2.96 2.59 -12.17
N LYS A 69 2.23 3.71 -12.18
CA LYS A 69 1.52 4.20 -13.37
C LYS A 69 2.48 4.85 -14.36
N ASP A 70 3.49 5.55 -13.85
CA ASP A 70 4.46 6.28 -14.67
C ASP A 70 5.48 5.34 -15.34
N ASP A 71 5.67 4.13 -14.82
CA ASP A 71 6.61 3.11 -15.32
C ASP A 71 6.02 2.12 -16.35
N THR A 72 4.75 2.28 -16.78
CA THR A 72 4.05 1.40 -17.75
C THR A 72 3.56 2.13 -18.99
#